data_AF-E6PC76-F1
#
_entry.id   AF-E6PC76-F1
#
_cell.length_a   1.000
_cell.length_b   1.000
_cell.length_c   1.000
_cell.angle_alpha   90.00
_cell.angle_beta   90.00
_cell.angle_gamma   90.00
#
_symmetry.space_group_name_H-M   'P 1'
#
loop_
_entity.id
_entity.type
_entity.pdbx_description
1 polymer ?
#
loop_
_entity_poly.entity_id
_entity_poly.type
_entity_poly.pdbx_seq_one_letter_code
_entity_poly.pdbx_strand_id
1 'polypeptide(L)'
;MPRHTNASLAALCAAISLAIPTSATAATPAPPSIARVDAVARARGNRRALAVAIGERLFTHVLPVQLLEIRASGLGNRAYVGLRFSGEKFHGSVSKAELDRELADAVETAFAVSQQIREVDCWIVVPIPVAPGTVVSGDKAMPTERDVFTLSVRRGESAAHLARRLKGGEGIVVDPEWIAHALAKGVPHA
;
A
#
# COMPACT_ATOMS: atom_id res chain seq x y z
N MET A 1 -83.03 -10.12 31.06
CA MET A 1 -82.50 -11.41 30.56
C MET A 1 -83.34 -11.79 29.35
N PRO A 2 -82.83 -12.19 28.16
CA PRO A 2 -81.45 -12.47 27.72
C PRO A 2 -81.03 -11.64 26.47
N ARG A 3 -79.73 -11.67 26.12
CA ARG A 3 -79.15 -11.88 24.78
C ARG A 3 -77.70 -11.41 24.78
N HIS A 4 -76.80 -12.36 25.06
CA HIS A 4 -75.39 -12.23 24.69
C HIS A 4 -75.31 -12.43 23.17
N THR A 5 -75.05 -11.36 22.44
CA THR A 5 -74.69 -11.43 21.02
C THR A 5 -73.19 -11.70 20.93
N ASN A 6 -72.87 -12.86 20.37
CA ASN A 6 -71.54 -13.33 20.01
C ASN A 6 -70.80 -12.31 19.14
N ALA A 7 -69.95 -11.48 19.75
CA ALA A 7 -68.99 -10.63 19.06
C ALA A 7 -67.63 -11.35 18.98
N SER A 8 -67.62 -12.52 18.34
CA SER A 8 -66.41 -13.33 18.15
C SER A 8 -66.39 -13.89 16.74
N LEU A 9 -66.33 -13.03 15.70
CA LEU A 9 -65.98 -13.45 14.33
C LEU A 9 -65.74 -12.22 13.44
N ALA A 10 -64.72 -11.44 13.78
CA ALA A 10 -64.17 -10.40 12.89
C ALA A 10 -62.64 -10.46 12.88
N ALA A 11 -62.13 -11.68 12.69
CA ALA A 11 -60.74 -11.94 12.40
C ALA A 11 -60.70 -12.84 11.15
N LEU A 12 -60.75 -12.24 9.95
CA LEU A 12 -60.21 -12.88 8.75
C LEU A 12 -60.06 -11.88 7.59
N CYS A 13 -58.81 -11.50 7.36
CA CYS A 13 -58.19 -11.43 6.03
C CYS A 13 -58.73 -10.44 4.99
N ALA A 14 -58.23 -9.20 5.03
CA ALA A 14 -57.95 -8.43 3.81
C ALA A 14 -56.86 -7.37 4.02
N ALA A 15 -55.78 -7.70 4.75
CA ALA A 15 -54.54 -6.96 4.64
C ALA A 15 -53.83 -7.47 3.38
N ILE A 16 -54.22 -6.90 2.23
CA ILE A 16 -53.44 -7.02 0.99
C ILE A 16 -52.18 -6.19 1.23
N SER A 17 -51.22 -6.79 1.91
CA SER A 17 -49.84 -6.33 1.90
C SER A 17 -49.40 -6.36 0.44
N LEU A 18 -49.30 -5.18 -0.18
CA LEU A 18 -48.51 -4.97 -1.38
C LEU A 18 -47.08 -5.41 -1.05
N ALA A 19 -46.79 -6.70 -1.21
CA ALA A 19 -45.45 -7.20 -1.40
C ALA A 19 -45.02 -6.69 -2.77
N ILE A 20 -44.56 -5.44 -2.82
CA ILE A 20 -43.77 -4.96 -3.95
C ILE A 20 -42.54 -5.85 -3.94
N PRO A 21 -42.33 -6.74 -4.93
CA PRO A 21 -41.04 -7.38 -5.08
C PRO A 21 -40.08 -6.24 -5.39
N THR A 22 -39.38 -5.74 -4.38
CA THR A 22 -38.15 -4.99 -4.59
C THR A 22 -37.18 -6.01 -5.17
N SER A 23 -37.26 -6.19 -6.47
CA SER A 23 -36.22 -6.83 -7.27
C SER A 23 -34.97 -6.00 -7.03
N ALA A 24 -34.24 -6.35 -5.98
CA ALA A 24 -32.89 -5.92 -5.75
C ALA A 24 -32.10 -6.50 -6.92
N THR A 25 -32.05 -5.76 -8.02
CA THR A 25 -31.05 -5.95 -9.05
C THR A 25 -29.73 -5.84 -8.32
N ALA A 26 -29.14 -6.99 -8.01
CA ALA A 26 -27.79 -7.06 -7.45
C ALA A 26 -26.91 -6.30 -8.45
N ALA A 27 -26.51 -5.09 -8.07
CA ALA A 27 -25.67 -4.26 -8.90
C ALA A 27 -24.43 -5.08 -9.24
N THR A 28 -24.22 -5.33 -10.53
CA THR A 28 -23.02 -6.03 -10.97
C THR A 28 -21.83 -5.21 -10.49
N PRO A 29 -20.93 -5.79 -9.67
CA PRO A 29 -19.81 -5.03 -9.16
C PRO A 29 -18.99 -4.50 -10.34
N ALA A 30 -18.71 -3.20 -10.32
CA ALA A 30 -17.87 -2.58 -11.35
C ALA A 30 -16.54 -3.35 -11.46
N PRO A 31 -15.98 -3.48 -12.67
CA PRO A 31 -14.67 -4.12 -12.83
C PRO A 31 -13.63 -3.37 -11.98
N PRO A 32 -12.67 -4.09 -11.39
CA PRO A 32 -11.63 -3.46 -10.58
C PRO A 32 -10.81 -2.50 -11.43
N SER A 33 -10.47 -1.33 -10.87
CA SER A 33 -9.55 -0.40 -11.51
C SER A 33 -8.16 -1.03 -11.67
N ILE A 34 -7.38 -0.57 -12.65
CA ILE A 34 -5.98 -0.99 -12.83
C ILE A 34 -5.19 -0.75 -11.53
N ALA A 35 -5.40 0.42 -10.89
CA ALA A 35 -4.81 0.73 -9.59
C ALA A 35 -5.11 -0.33 -8.52
N ARG A 36 -6.34 -0.86 -8.48
CA ARG A 36 -6.70 -1.94 -7.55
C ARG A 36 -6.03 -3.27 -7.93
N VAL A 37 -5.97 -3.59 -9.22
CA VAL A 37 -5.28 -4.81 -9.70
C VAL A 37 -3.81 -4.78 -9.28
N ASP A 38 -3.13 -3.67 -9.52
CA ASP A 38 -1.72 -3.49 -9.15
C ASP A 38 -1.53 -3.49 -7.62
N ALA A 39 -2.41 -2.82 -6.88
CA ALA A 39 -2.41 -2.83 -5.41
C ALA A 39 -2.54 -4.25 -4.85
N VAL A 40 -3.47 -5.05 -5.38
CA VAL A 40 -3.66 -6.45 -4.98
C VAL A 40 -2.42 -7.28 -5.30
N ALA A 41 -1.81 -7.10 -6.48
CA ALA A 41 -0.62 -7.82 -6.87
C ALA A 41 0.56 -7.58 -5.90
N ARG A 42 0.70 -6.34 -5.40
CA ARG A 42 1.85 -5.92 -4.57
C ARG A 42 1.62 -6.02 -3.07
N ALA A 43 0.37 -6.14 -2.61
CA ALA A 43 0.06 -6.27 -1.19
C ALA A 43 0.66 -7.55 -0.57
N ARG A 44 1.15 -7.48 0.67
CA ARG A 44 1.63 -8.60 1.52
C ARG A 44 1.35 -8.32 3.01
N GLY A 45 1.54 -9.34 3.86
CA GLY A 45 1.40 -9.24 5.33
C GLY A 45 0.01 -9.59 5.87
N ASN A 46 -0.13 -9.65 7.20
CA ASN A 46 -1.36 -10.06 7.88
C ASN A 46 -2.45 -8.96 7.93
N ARG A 47 -2.14 -7.74 7.45
CA ARG A 47 -3.09 -6.63 7.24
C ARG A 47 -3.26 -6.32 5.74
N ARG A 48 -3.40 -7.35 4.92
CA ARG A 48 -3.46 -7.25 3.45
C ARG A 48 -4.44 -6.19 2.92
N ALA A 49 -5.63 -6.07 3.50
CA ALA A 49 -6.61 -5.07 3.08
C ALA A 49 -6.09 -3.62 3.22
N LEU A 50 -5.31 -3.35 4.28
CA LEU A 50 -4.65 -2.06 4.47
C LEU A 50 -3.57 -1.83 3.41
N ALA A 51 -2.75 -2.84 3.09
CA ALA A 51 -1.77 -2.75 2.02
C ALA A 51 -2.41 -2.47 0.65
N VAL A 52 -3.56 -3.10 0.35
CA VAL A 52 -4.33 -2.82 -0.87
C VAL A 52 -4.84 -1.38 -0.88
N ALA A 53 -5.41 -0.89 0.22
CA ALA A 53 -5.90 0.49 0.29
C ALA A 53 -4.79 1.53 0.10
N ILE A 54 -3.58 1.25 0.60
CA ILE A 54 -2.39 2.08 0.34
C ILE A 54 -2.03 2.03 -1.14
N GLY A 55 -1.93 0.84 -1.72
CA GLY A 55 -1.60 0.68 -3.14
C GLY A 55 -2.60 1.37 -4.07
N GLU A 56 -3.90 1.29 -3.77
CA GLU A 56 -4.94 1.97 -4.56
C GLU A 56 -4.76 3.49 -4.60
N ARG A 57 -4.25 4.09 -3.52
CA ARG A 57 -3.96 5.53 -3.47
C ARG A 57 -2.68 5.87 -4.22
N LEU A 58 -1.63 5.08 -4.03
CA LEU A 58 -0.34 5.27 -4.70
C LEU A 58 -0.48 5.12 -6.23
N PHE A 59 -1.20 4.09 -6.69
CA PHE A 59 -1.37 3.80 -8.12
C PHE A 59 -2.45 4.66 -8.82
N THR A 60 -2.88 5.76 -8.21
CA THR A 60 -3.70 6.77 -8.90
C THR A 60 -2.92 7.55 -9.96
N HIS A 61 -1.59 7.50 -9.90
CA HIS A 61 -0.67 8.08 -10.86
C HIS A 61 0.48 7.11 -11.13
N VAL A 62 1.27 7.39 -12.17
CA VAL A 62 2.45 6.59 -12.50
C VAL A 62 3.58 6.99 -11.57
N LEU A 63 4.06 6.04 -10.76
CA LEU A 63 5.23 6.25 -9.91
C LEU A 63 6.50 6.23 -10.80
N PRO A 64 7.45 7.15 -10.63
CA PRO A 64 8.69 7.18 -11.41
C PRO A 64 9.60 5.97 -11.12
N VAL A 65 9.45 5.35 -9.95
CA VAL A 65 10.16 4.13 -9.53
C VAL A 65 9.18 2.98 -9.35
N GLN A 66 9.53 1.78 -9.81
CA GLN A 66 8.66 0.62 -9.62
C GLN A 66 8.53 0.24 -8.14
N LEU A 67 7.30 0.32 -7.61
CA LEU A 67 6.93 -0.26 -6.32
C LEU A 67 6.75 -1.78 -6.46
N LEU A 68 7.59 -2.54 -5.76
CA LEU A 68 7.66 -3.99 -5.82
C LEU A 68 6.67 -4.67 -4.86
N GLU A 69 6.61 -4.20 -3.61
CA GLU A 69 5.81 -4.77 -2.54
C GLU A 69 5.28 -3.68 -1.59
N ILE A 70 4.05 -3.87 -1.13
CA ILE A 70 3.45 -3.13 0.00
C ILE A 70 3.14 -4.16 1.08
N ARG A 71 3.93 -4.19 2.13
CA ARG A 71 3.70 -5.09 3.27
C ARG A 71 3.02 -4.32 4.38
N ALA A 72 1.83 -4.76 4.79
CA ALA A 72 1.19 -4.25 6.00
C ALA A 72 1.06 -5.37 7.02
N SER A 73 1.68 -5.18 8.18
CA SER A 73 1.63 -6.11 9.31
C SER A 73 1.20 -5.40 10.58
N GLY A 74 0.55 -6.10 11.51
CA GLY A 74 0.14 -5.45 12.75
C GLY A 74 -0.46 -6.39 13.79
N LEU A 75 -0.50 -5.91 15.03
CA LEU A 75 -1.08 -6.56 16.19
C LEU A 75 -2.03 -5.57 16.90
N GLY A 76 -3.24 -6.01 17.25
CA GLY A 76 -4.25 -5.14 17.84
C GLY A 76 -4.69 -4.02 16.89
N ASN A 77 -4.62 -2.77 17.35
CA ASN A 77 -4.98 -1.56 16.59
C ASN A 77 -3.77 -0.81 16.00
N ARG A 78 -2.60 -1.46 15.96
CA ARG A 78 -1.36 -0.88 15.42
C ARG A 78 -0.94 -1.62 14.17
N ALA A 79 -0.55 -0.88 13.15
CA ALA A 79 0.00 -1.39 11.91
C ALA A 79 1.38 -0.78 11.62
N TYR A 80 2.22 -1.56 10.94
CA TYR A 80 3.53 -1.19 10.42
C TYR A 80 3.50 -1.47 8.94
N VAL A 81 3.92 -0.51 8.14
CA VAL A 81 3.87 -0.58 6.69
C VAL A 81 5.29 -0.57 6.15
N GLY A 82 5.54 -1.46 5.20
CA GLY A 82 6.77 -1.53 4.45
C GLY A 82 6.51 -1.29 2.97
N LEU A 83 7.21 -0.33 2.37
CA LEU A 83 7.17 -0.01 0.95
C LEU A 83 8.51 -0.39 0.32
N ARG A 84 8.50 -1.33 -0.62
CA ARG A 84 9.71 -1.81 -1.28
C ARG A 84 9.74 -1.34 -2.73
N PHE A 85 10.69 -0.49 -3.09
CA PHE A 85 10.88 0.05 -4.43
C PHE A 85 12.09 -0.59 -5.11
N SER A 86 12.05 -0.74 -6.43
CA SER A 86 13.22 -1.19 -7.20
C SER A 86 14.24 -0.06 -7.37
N GLY A 87 15.50 -0.33 -7.09
CA GLY A 87 16.62 0.57 -7.36
C GLY A 87 17.17 0.52 -8.79
N GLU A 88 16.54 -0.26 -9.68
CA GLU A 88 16.98 -0.44 -11.07
C GLU A 88 15.88 -0.24 -12.11
N LYS A 89 14.60 -0.34 -11.71
CA LYS A 89 13.45 -0.26 -12.62
C LYS A 89 12.74 1.09 -12.49
N PHE A 90 13.29 2.07 -13.16
CA PHE A 90 12.73 3.42 -13.30
C PHE A 90 11.89 3.51 -14.58
N HIS A 91 10.76 4.22 -14.53
CA HIS A 91 9.91 4.46 -15.71
C HIS A 91 10.38 5.68 -16.55
N GLY A 92 11.54 6.25 -16.20
CA GLY A 92 12.19 7.37 -16.87
C GLY A 92 13.48 7.77 -16.13
N SER A 93 14.15 8.84 -16.58
CA SER A 93 15.25 9.43 -15.81
C SER A 93 14.71 10.04 -14.51
N VAL A 94 15.36 9.75 -13.38
CA VAL A 94 14.96 10.24 -12.06
C VAL A 94 16.17 10.86 -11.36
N SER A 95 16.07 12.13 -11.01
CA SER A 95 17.06 12.80 -10.16
C SER A 95 16.89 12.41 -8.70
N LYS A 96 17.94 12.58 -7.88
CA LYS A 96 17.85 12.37 -6.43
C LYS A 96 16.72 13.18 -5.78
N ALA A 97 16.54 14.43 -6.19
CA ALA A 97 15.51 15.29 -5.61
C ALA A 97 14.08 14.83 -5.97
N GLU A 98 13.89 14.25 -7.14
CA GLU A 98 12.61 13.65 -7.54
C GLU A 98 12.36 12.36 -6.77
N LEU A 99 13.38 11.52 -6.62
CA LEU A 99 13.30 10.30 -5.81
C LEU A 99 12.95 10.60 -4.35
N ASP A 100 13.64 11.56 -3.72
CA ASP A 100 13.41 11.93 -2.33
C ASP A 100 11.97 12.45 -2.12
N ARG A 101 11.46 13.24 -3.08
CA ARG A 101 10.08 13.74 -3.07
C ARG A 101 9.07 12.61 -3.19
N GLU A 102 9.27 11.72 -4.15
CA GLU A 102 8.40 10.56 -4.38
C GLU A 102 8.30 9.67 -3.14
N LEU A 103 9.42 9.37 -2.49
CA LEU A 103 9.43 8.58 -1.25
C LEU A 103 8.66 9.29 -0.12
N ALA A 104 8.82 10.61 0.00
CA ALA A 104 8.07 11.39 0.99
C ALA A 104 6.56 11.36 0.70
N ASP A 105 6.15 11.59 -0.55
CA ASP A 105 4.75 11.56 -0.99
C ASP A 105 4.12 10.17 -0.78
N ALA A 106 4.89 9.10 -1.03
CA ALA A 106 4.45 7.73 -0.79
C ALA A 106 4.22 7.43 0.71
N VAL A 107 5.13 7.91 1.57
CA VAL A 107 5.00 7.80 3.03
C VAL A 107 3.79 8.58 3.54
N GLU A 108 3.61 9.83 3.09
CA GLU A 108 2.46 10.65 3.46
C GLU A 108 1.14 10.00 3.03
N THR A 109 1.10 9.50 1.79
CA THR A 109 -0.05 8.77 1.27
C THR A 109 -0.38 7.55 2.13
N ALA A 110 0.63 6.76 2.53
CA ALA A 110 0.42 5.62 3.41
C ALA A 110 -0.17 6.05 4.76
N PHE A 111 0.37 7.09 5.40
CA PHE A 111 -0.15 7.58 6.68
C PHE A 111 -1.56 8.16 6.59
N ALA A 112 -1.94 8.76 5.46
CA ALA A 112 -3.27 9.30 5.20
C ALA A 112 -4.35 8.22 5.10
N VAL A 113 -3.99 6.99 4.71
CA VAL A 113 -4.96 5.89 4.53
C VAL A 113 -5.52 5.38 5.86
N SER A 114 -4.75 5.38 6.94
CA SER A 114 -5.23 4.87 8.23
C SER A 114 -4.47 5.45 9.41
N GLN A 115 -5.20 5.84 10.46
CA GLN A 115 -4.63 6.29 11.74
C GLN A 115 -3.98 5.16 12.56
N GLN A 116 -4.17 3.90 12.17
CA GLN A 116 -3.60 2.74 12.86
C GLN A 116 -2.11 2.54 12.53
N ILE A 117 -1.63 3.10 11.41
CA ILE A 117 -0.23 2.95 10.96
C ILE A 117 0.68 3.72 11.91
N ARG A 118 1.64 3.07 12.55
CA ARG A 118 2.58 3.71 13.49
C ARG A 118 3.91 4.06 12.85
N GLU A 119 4.27 3.34 11.82
CA GLU A 119 5.53 3.47 11.12
C GLU A 119 5.35 3.04 9.66
N VAL A 120 6.06 3.75 8.79
CA VAL A 120 6.25 3.39 7.40
C VAL A 120 7.75 3.27 7.17
N ASP A 121 8.18 2.09 6.77
CA ASP A 121 9.55 1.82 6.33
C ASP A 121 9.57 1.81 4.80
N CYS A 122 10.55 2.50 4.22
CA CYS A 122 10.79 2.50 2.78
C CYS A 122 12.16 1.89 2.50
N TRP A 123 12.18 0.92 1.59
CA TRP A 123 13.39 0.28 1.08
C TRP A 123 13.50 0.49 -0.41
N ILE A 124 14.69 0.86 -0.87
CA ILE A 124 15.06 0.71 -2.27
C ILE A 124 16.00 -0.48 -2.38
N VAL A 125 15.65 -1.43 -3.25
CA VAL A 125 16.36 -2.70 -3.39
C VAL A 125 16.98 -2.84 -4.76
N VAL A 126 18.25 -3.24 -4.76
CA VAL A 126 19.00 -3.55 -5.98
C VAL A 126 19.33 -5.02 -5.97
N PRO A 127 18.96 -5.78 -7.02
CA PRO A 127 19.40 -7.14 -7.20
C PRO A 127 20.93 -7.24 -7.11
N ILE A 128 21.45 -8.16 -6.30
CA ILE A 128 22.88 -8.52 -6.39
C ILE A 128 22.97 -9.68 -7.38
N PRO A 129 23.75 -9.56 -8.47
CA PRO A 129 24.06 -10.71 -9.31
C PRO A 129 24.78 -11.79 -8.49
N VAL A 130 24.12 -12.93 -8.30
CA VAL A 130 24.73 -14.13 -7.69
C VAL A 130 25.06 -15.13 -8.78
N ALA A 131 26.30 -15.62 -8.79
CA ALA A 131 26.72 -16.60 -9.77
C ALA A 131 25.98 -17.93 -9.56
N PRO A 132 25.69 -18.69 -10.64
CA PRO A 132 25.12 -20.02 -10.52
C PRO A 132 25.97 -20.92 -9.59
N GLY A 133 25.33 -21.57 -8.62
CA GLY A 133 25.99 -22.46 -7.66
C GLY A 133 26.55 -21.80 -6.40
N THR A 134 26.45 -20.46 -6.26
CA THR A 134 26.88 -19.78 -5.03
C THR A 134 25.93 -20.07 -3.86
N VAL A 135 26.47 -20.66 -2.79
CA VAL A 135 25.76 -20.84 -1.51
C VAL A 135 25.80 -19.52 -0.75
N VAL A 136 24.64 -18.97 -0.42
CA VAL A 136 24.48 -17.72 0.34
C VAL A 136 23.78 -17.98 1.68
N SER A 137 24.23 -17.29 2.74
CA SER A 137 23.69 -17.41 4.11
C SER A 137 22.51 -16.45 4.34
N GLY A 138 21.46 -16.96 4.98
CA GLY A 138 20.27 -16.25 5.45
C GLY A 138 19.22 -17.26 5.90
N ASP A 139 18.32 -16.89 6.83
CA ASP A 139 17.14 -17.66 7.26
C ASP A 139 16.32 -18.14 6.05
N LYS A 140 16.70 -19.31 5.48
CA LYS A 140 16.24 -19.89 4.20
C LYS A 140 15.80 -18.90 3.09
N ALA A 141 16.46 -17.75 3.00
CA ALA A 141 16.20 -16.70 2.02
C ALA A 141 17.56 -16.23 1.50
N MET A 142 17.87 -16.59 0.25
CA MET A 142 18.96 -15.98 -0.49
C MET A 142 18.69 -14.47 -0.58
N PRO A 143 19.60 -13.56 -0.20
CA PRO A 143 19.44 -12.16 -0.59
C PRO A 143 19.76 -12.10 -2.08
N THR A 144 18.74 -12.37 -2.90
CA THR A 144 18.73 -12.04 -4.32
C THR A 144 18.73 -10.52 -4.56
N GLU A 145 18.65 -9.74 -3.47
CA GLU A 145 18.56 -8.30 -3.46
C GLU A 145 19.28 -7.75 -2.21
N ARG A 146 19.88 -6.56 -2.33
CA ARG A 146 20.42 -5.78 -1.22
C ARG A 146 19.56 -4.54 -1.01
N ASP A 147 19.24 -4.26 0.25
CA ASP A 147 18.68 -2.96 0.65
C ASP A 147 19.83 -1.94 0.55
N VAL A 148 19.74 -1.05 -0.44
CA VAL A 148 20.76 -0.01 -0.69
C VAL A 148 20.35 1.34 -0.11
N PHE A 149 19.10 1.46 0.32
CA PHE A 149 18.54 2.61 1.02
C PHE A 149 17.47 2.12 2.01
N THR A 150 17.58 2.55 3.26
CA THR A 150 16.55 2.32 4.29
C THR A 150 16.19 3.63 4.97
N LEU A 151 14.88 3.91 5.06
CA LEU A 151 14.30 5.03 5.78
C LEU A 151 13.10 4.54 6.61
N SER A 152 13.13 4.81 7.92
CA SER A 152 11.98 4.62 8.82
C SER A 152 11.40 5.97 9.23
N VAL A 153 10.09 6.12 9.07
CA VAL A 153 9.32 7.33 9.43
C VAL A 153 8.26 6.96 10.45
N ARG A 154 8.30 7.62 11.62
CA ARG A 154 7.32 7.41 12.69
C ARG A 154 6.11 8.32 12.49
N ARG A 155 4.92 7.87 12.89
CA ARG A 155 3.75 8.76 12.92
C ARG A 155 4.02 9.96 13.82
N GLY A 156 3.74 11.16 13.30
CA GLY A 156 3.97 12.44 13.99
C GLY A 156 5.23 13.16 13.54
N GLU A 157 6.08 12.51 12.73
CA GLU A 157 7.14 13.19 12.01
C GLU A 157 6.55 14.12 10.93
N SER A 158 7.02 15.37 10.89
CA SER A 158 6.53 16.35 9.91
C SER A 158 7.23 16.19 8.57
N ALA A 159 6.54 16.52 7.47
CA ALA A 159 7.08 16.55 6.12
C ALA A 159 8.39 17.37 6.03
N ALA A 160 8.40 18.53 6.70
CA ALA A 160 9.58 19.41 6.74
C ALA A 160 10.76 18.79 7.52
N HIS A 161 10.50 17.97 8.54
CA HIS A 161 11.55 17.24 9.25
C HIS A 161 12.08 16.09 8.39
N LEU A 162 11.20 15.32 7.77
CA LEU A 162 11.56 14.25 6.86
C LEU A 162 12.41 14.75 5.68
N ALA A 163 11.98 15.82 5.01
CA ALA A 163 12.72 16.42 3.90
C ALA A 163 14.13 16.89 4.32
N ARG A 164 14.29 17.33 5.57
CA ARG A 164 15.58 17.73 6.13
C ARG A 164 16.48 16.52 6.36
N ARG A 165 15.95 15.43 6.92
CA ARG A 165 16.69 14.17 7.10
C ARG A 165 17.14 13.59 5.77
N LEU A 166 16.27 13.61 4.75
CA LEU A 166 16.60 13.19 3.39
C LEU A 166 17.77 13.98 2.77
N LYS A 167 17.80 15.30 3.00
CA LYS A 167 18.93 16.16 2.57
C LYS A 167 20.21 15.92 3.38
N GLY A 168 20.09 15.66 4.68
CA GLY A 168 21.22 15.51 5.61
C GLY A 168 21.76 14.09 5.78
N GLY A 169 21.06 13.06 5.28
CA GLY A 169 21.43 11.65 5.49
C GLY A 169 21.11 11.10 6.88
N GLU A 170 20.36 11.83 7.71
CA GLU A 170 20.14 11.47 9.12
C GLU A 170 19.16 10.29 9.27
N GLY A 171 19.64 9.21 9.89
CA GLY A 171 18.85 7.98 10.07
C GLY A 171 18.56 7.26 8.76
N ILE A 172 19.36 7.51 7.73
CA ILE A 172 19.31 6.87 6.42
C ILE A 172 20.57 6.03 6.27
N VAL A 173 20.40 4.74 6.01
CA VAL A 173 21.52 3.86 5.63
C VAL A 173 21.53 3.77 4.12
N VAL A 174 22.56 4.33 3.47
CA VAL A 174 22.71 4.28 2.01
C VAL A 174 24.06 3.70 1.65
N ASP A 175 24.11 2.86 0.62
CA ASP A 175 25.37 2.49 -0.04
C ASP A 175 25.90 3.66 -0.88
N PRO A 176 27.09 4.22 -0.58
CA PRO A 176 27.66 5.33 -1.33
C PRO A 176 27.91 5.02 -2.82
N GLU A 177 28.27 3.77 -3.15
CA GLU A 177 28.54 3.36 -4.54
C GLU A 177 27.23 3.27 -5.35
N TRP A 178 26.13 2.88 -4.70
CA TRP A 178 24.83 2.85 -5.35
C TRP A 178 24.33 4.25 -5.71
N ILE A 179 24.48 5.25 -4.83
CA ILE A 179 24.10 6.65 -5.14
C ILE A 179 24.80 7.12 -6.42
N ALA A 180 26.11 6.89 -6.51
CA ALA A 180 26.89 7.29 -7.67
C ALA A 180 26.40 6.60 -8.96
N HIS A 181 26.10 5.30 -8.89
CA HIS A 181 25.62 4.52 -10.03
C HIS A 181 24.18 4.88 -10.47
N ALA A 182 23.26 5.02 -9.51
CA ALA A 182 21.86 5.35 -9.78
C ALA A 182 21.71 6.74 -10.40
N LEU A 183 22.49 7.72 -9.93
CA LEU A 183 22.47 9.07 -10.49
C LEU A 183 23.19 9.17 -11.84
N ALA A 184 24.18 8.32 -12.10
CA ALA A 184 24.84 8.25 -13.40
C ALA A 184 23.93 7.70 -14.51
N LYS A 185 23.07 6.73 -14.20
CA LYS A 185 22.09 6.16 -15.16
C LYS A 185 21.03 7.16 -15.64
N GLY A 186 20.89 8.32 -15.00
CA GLY A 186 19.97 9.39 -15.40
C GLY A 186 20.55 10.40 -16.39
N VAL A 187 21.84 10.34 -16.72
CA VAL A 187 22.47 11.23 -17.70
C VAL A 187 22.27 10.64 -19.10
N PRO A 188 21.51 11.29 -19.99
CA PRO A 188 21.47 10.86 -21.38
C PRO A 188 22.89 10.97 -21.94
N HIS A 189 23.38 9.90 -22.57
CA HIS A 189 24.60 9.95 -23.35
C HIS A 189 24.44 11.03 -24.42
N ALA A 190 25.15 12.15 -24.25
CA ALA A 190 25.43 13.11 -25.30
C ALA A 190 26.57 12.59 -26.17
#